data_AF-A0A947ZEB3-F1
#
_entry.id   AF-A0A947ZEB3-F1
#
_cell.length_a   1.000
_cell.length_b   1.000
_cell.length_c   1.000
_cell.angle_alpha   90.00
_cell.angle_beta   90.00
_cell.angle_gamma   90.00
#
_symmetry.space_group_name_H-M   'P 1'
#
loop_
_entity.id
_entity.type
_entity.pdbx_description
1 polymer ?
#
loop_
_entity_poly.entity_id
_entity_poly.type
_entity_poly.pdbx_seq_one_letter_code
_entity_poly.pdbx_strand_id
1 'polypeptide(L)' 'VSHNWWYVINGTLAAAVAYLRIAGDKHYFSDVLTGAAIGTVMGVLVPLLHKKQSGTSRRLSLWASPSDGGGLLGFTWKY' A
#
# COMPACT_ATOMS: atom_id res chain seq x y z
N VAL A 1 12.72 14.36 4.19
CA VAL A 1 11.88 13.76 5.26
C VAL A 1 10.63 13.19 4.59
N SER A 2 10.57 11.88 4.36
CA SER A 2 9.41 11.23 3.71
C SER A 2 8.18 11.41 4.59
N HIS A 3 7.11 11.99 4.03
CA HIS A 3 6.06 12.58 4.85
C HIS A 3 5.33 11.52 5.72
N ASN A 4 5.04 10.27 5.39
CA ASN A 4 4.49 9.20 6.27
C ASN A 4 3.29 9.52 7.22
N TRP A 5 2.72 10.72 7.24
CA TRP A 5 1.59 11.15 8.09
C TRP A 5 0.34 10.28 7.91
N TRP A 6 0.19 9.69 6.73
CA TRP A 6 -0.87 8.76 6.40
C TRP A 6 -0.90 7.54 7.34
N TYR A 7 0.25 7.01 7.75
CA TYR A 7 0.27 5.87 8.68
C TYR A 7 -0.22 6.26 10.07
N VAL A 8 0.11 7.48 10.50
CA VAL A 8 -0.32 8.01 11.80
C VAL A 8 -1.83 8.22 11.81
N ILE A 9 -2.40 8.82 10.75
CA ILE A 9 -3.84 9.08 10.63
C ILE A 9 -4.65 7.77 10.58
N ASN A 10 -4.20 6.77 9.81
CA ASN A 10 -4.89 5.49 9.73
C ASN A 10 -4.84 4.73 11.07
N GLY A 11 -3.69 4.77 11.76
CA GLY A 11 -3.54 4.12 13.07
C GLY A 11 -4.43 4.73 14.15
N THR A 12 -4.57 6.06 14.18
CA THR A 12 -5.42 6.74 15.18
C THR A 12 -6.90 6.50 14.94
N LEU A 13 -7.36 6.48 13.68
CA LEU A 13 -8.72 6.10 13.31
C LEU A 13 -9.05 4.65 13.70
N ALA A 14 -8.13 3.72 13.44
CA ALA A 14 -8.29 2.32 13.84
C ALA A 14 -8.38 2.18 15.38
N ALA A 15 -7.53 2.91 16.11
CA ALA A 15 -7.54 2.94 17.57
C ALA A 15 -8.84 3.55 18.13
N ALA A 16 -9.36 4.62 17.53
CA ALA A 16 -10.61 5.25 17.93
C ALA A 16 -11.81 4.30 17.75
N VAL A 17 -11.89 3.59 16.61
CA VAL A 17 -12.94 2.58 16.37
C VAL A 17 -12.80 1.39 17.32
N ALA A 18 -11.58 0.92 17.58
CA ALA A 18 -11.32 -0.14 18.55
C ALA A 18 -11.77 0.26 19.96
N TYR A 19 -11.46 1.50 20.38
CA TYR A 19 -11.88 2.05 21.67
C TYR A 19 -13.41 2.19 21.78
N LEU A 20 -14.05 2.73 20.75
CA LEU A 20 -15.52 2.82 20.69
C LEU A 20 -16.19 1.44 20.75
N ARG A 21 -15.52 0.39 20.27
CA ARG A 21 -16.01 -0.99 20.34
C ARG A 21 -15.86 -1.61 21.72
N ILE A 22 -14.84 -1.20 22.48
CA ILE A 22 -14.62 -1.60 23.88
C ILE A 22 -15.59 -0.86 24.82
N ALA A 23 -15.77 0.45 24.61
CA ALA A 23 -16.67 1.30 25.39
C ALA A 23 -18.16 0.95 25.21
N GLY A 24 -18.49 0.14 24.20
CA GLY A 24 -19.84 -0.39 23.96
C GLY A 24 -20.26 -1.56 24.85
N ASP A 25 -19.41 -2.01 25.79
CA ASP A 25 -19.70 -2.96 26.88
C ASP A 25 -20.38 -4.29 26.45
N LYS A 26 -20.20 -4.68 25.18
CA LYS A 26 -20.78 -5.92 24.61
C LYS A 26 -19.74 -6.91 24.12
N HIS A 27 -18.48 -6.51 23.94
CA HIS A 27 -17.39 -7.38 23.49
C HIS A 27 -16.16 -7.16 24.37
N TYR A 28 -15.65 -8.25 24.93
CA TYR A 28 -14.44 -8.26 25.76
C TYR A 28 -13.27 -7.63 25.01
N PHE A 29 -12.46 -6.83 25.71
CA PHE A 29 -11.23 -6.21 25.20
C PHE A 29 -10.33 -7.21 24.44
N SER A 30 -10.35 -8.49 24.87
CA SER A 30 -9.65 -9.59 24.23
C SER A 30 -10.08 -9.84 22.77
N ASP A 31 -11.34 -9.64 22.41
CA ASP A 31 -11.85 -9.86 21.06
C ASP A 31 -11.37 -8.77 20.08
N VAL A 32 -11.37 -7.51 20.54
CA VAL A 32 -10.83 -6.38 19.76
C VAL A 32 -9.32 -6.49 19.60
N LEU A 33 -8.60 -6.88 20.66
CA LEU A 33 -7.15 -7.09 20.60
C LEU A 33 -6.79 -8.25 19.66
N THR A 34 -7.56 -9.34 19.70
CA THR A 34 -7.36 -10.50 18.82
C THR A 34 -7.66 -10.15 17.37
N GLY A 35 -8.76 -9.43 17.10
CA GLY A 35 -9.09 -8.95 15.76
C GLY A 35 -8.04 -7.98 15.20
N ALA A 36 -7.50 -7.08 16.03
CA ALA A 36 -6.42 -6.19 15.64
C ALA A 36 -5.13 -6.97 15.35
N ALA A 37 -4.75 -7.92 16.20
CA ALA A 37 -3.57 -8.76 15.98
C ALA A 37 -3.68 -9.56 14.68
N ILE A 38 -4.82 -10.23 14.45
CA ILE A 38 -5.08 -10.99 13.22
C ILE A 38 -5.10 -10.05 12.01
N GLY A 39 -5.75 -8.89 12.12
CA GLY A 39 -5.81 -7.89 11.06
C GLY A 39 -4.43 -7.35 10.68
N THR A 40 -3.56 -7.08 11.66
CA THR A 40 -2.16 -6.68 11.42
C THR A 40 -1.37 -7.80 10.76
N VAL A 41 -1.50 -9.04 11.24
CA VAL A 41 -0.83 -10.20 10.64
C VAL A 41 -1.24 -10.36 9.19
N MET A 42 -2.53 -10.33 8.88
CA MET A 42 -3.02 -10.48 7.50
C MET A 42 -2.67 -9.26 6.63
N GLY A 43 -2.74 -8.05 7.18
CA GLY A 43 -2.35 -6.82 6.49
C GLY A 43 -0.87 -6.76 6.10
N VAL A 44 0.01 -7.49 6.81
CA VAL A 44 1.42 -7.66 6.46
C VAL A 44 1.63 -8.89 5.57
N LEU A 45 0.97 -10.01 5.90
CA LEU A 45 1.13 -11.29 5.22
C LEU A 45 0.62 -11.25 3.78
N VAL A 46 -0.53 -10.60 3.53
CA VAL A 46 -1.13 -10.52 2.19
C VAL A 46 -0.23 -9.75 1.22
N PRO A 47 0.31 -8.55 1.53
CA PRO A 47 1.29 -7.88 0.67
C PRO A 47 2.61 -8.64 0.55
N LEU A 48 3.07 -9.37 1.58
CA LEU A 48 4.27 -10.20 1.47
C LEU A 48 4.08 -11.36 0.49
N LEU A 49 2.92 -12.01 0.51
CA LEU A 49 2.55 -13.05 -0.45
C LEU A 49 2.24 -12.48 -1.86
N HIS A 50 1.62 -11.29 -1.92
CA HIS A 50 1.32 -10.59 -3.17
C HIS A 50 2.44 -9.68 -3.66
N LYS A 51 3.63 -9.69 -3.03
CA LYS A 51 4.82 -9.03 -3.56
C LYS A 51 5.27 -9.77 -4.82
N LYS A 52 4.55 -9.53 -5.91
CA LYS A 52 5.11 -9.56 -7.26
C LYS A 52 6.35 -8.70 -7.18
N GLN A 53 7.48 -9.25 -7.58
CA GLN A 53 8.71 -8.49 -7.76
C GLN A 53 8.38 -7.34 -8.72
N SER A 54 7.96 -6.20 -8.19
CA SER A 54 8.10 -4.91 -8.82
C SER A 54 9.59 -4.67 -8.77
N GLY A 55 10.32 -5.41 -9.62
CA GLY A 55 11.69 -5.09 -9.91
C GLY A 55 11.68 -3.60 -10.20
N THR A 56 12.40 -2.85 -9.39
CA THR A 56 12.93 -1.54 -9.75
C THR A 56 13.87 -1.78 -10.93
N SER A 57 13.29 -2.22 -12.04
CA SER A 57 13.94 -2.32 -13.32
C SER A 57 14.04 -0.88 -13.75
N ARG A 58 15.25 -0.34 -13.69
CA ARG A 58 15.63 0.90 -14.36
C ARG A 58 15.27 0.70 -15.84
N ARG A 59 14.04 1.05 -16.20
CA ARG A 59 13.42 0.64 -17.45
C ARG A 59 13.68 1.73 -18.46
N LEU A 60 14.79 1.60 -19.17
CA LEU A 60 14.98 2.32 -20.43
C LEU A 60 14.04 1.65 -21.43
N SER A 61 13.01 2.36 -21.87
CA SER A 61 12.17 1.88 -22.97
C SER A 61 12.36 2.77 -24.19
N LEU A 62 12.71 2.12 -25.30
CA LEU A 62 12.83 2.72 -26.62
C LEU A 62 11.54 2.41 -27.38
N TRP A 63 10.94 3.42 -27.98
CA TRP A 63 9.74 3.28 -28.79
C TRP A 63 9.99 3.93 -30.15
N ALA A 64 9.52 3.27 -31.20
CA ALA A 64 9.52 3.78 -32.55
C ALA A 64 8.07 3.82 -33.03
N SER A 65 7.62 4.98 -33.52
CA SER A 65 6.30 5.11 -34.13
C SER A 65 6.47 5.60 -35.57
N PRO A 66 5.89 4.91 -36.57
CA PRO A 66 5.77 5.48 -37.90
C PRO A 66 4.81 6.67 -37.84
N SER A 67 5.19 7.78 -38.47
CA SER A 67 4.30 8.91 -38.76
C SER A 67 4.42 9.28 -40.23
N ASP A 68 3.35 9.85 -40.80
CA ASP A 68 3.16 10.05 -42.25
C ASP A 68 4.26 10.91 -42.92
N GLY A 69 5.07 11.64 -42.14
CA GLY A 69 6.20 12.45 -42.60
C GLY A 69 7.60 11.90 -42.29
N GLY A 70 7.71 10.64 -41.86
CA GLY A 70 8.95 10.03 -41.36
C GLY A 70 8.78 9.52 -39.92
N GLY A 71 9.48 8.44 -39.56
CA GLY A 71 9.31 7.79 -38.25
C GLY A 71 9.92 8.58 -37.10
N LEU A 72 9.26 8.53 -35.93
CA LEU A 72 9.76 9.11 -34.69
C LEU A 72 10.42 8.03 -33.84
N LEU A 73 11.62 8.33 -33.32
CA LEU A 73 12.31 7.54 -32.31
C LEU A 73 12.29 8.30 -30.99
N GLY A 74 11.81 7.65 -29.94
CA GLY A 74 11.78 8.21 -28.59
C GLY A 74 12.33 7.23 -27.57
N PHE A 75 12.96 7.76 -26.53
CA PHE A 75 13.33 6.99 -25.35
C PHE A 75 12.69 7.63 -24.11
N THR A 76 12.24 6.79 -23.18
CA THR A 76 11.80 7.25 -21.87
C THR A 76 12.60 6.53 -20.79
N TRP A 77 13.08 7.31 -19.83
CA TRP A 77 13.81 6.85 -18.66
C TRP A 77 13.08 7.34 -17.42
N LYS A 78 12.70 6.40 -16.55
CA LYS A 78 12.16 6.66 -15.22
C LYS A 78 13.20 6.27 -14.16
N TYR A 79 13.60 7.24 -13.34
CA TYR A 79 14.51 7.08 -12.19
C TYR A 79 13.78 6.48 -10.99
#